data_AF-A0AB36HV05-F1
#
_entry.id   AF-A0AB36HV05-F1
#
_cell.length_a   1.000
_cell.length_b   1.000
_cell.length_c   1.000
_cell.angle_alpha   90.00
_cell.angle_beta   90.00
_cell.angle_gamma   90.00
#
_symmetry.space_group_name_H-M   'P 1'
#
loop_
_entity.id
_entity.type
_entity.pdbx_description
1 polymer ?
#
loop_
_entity_poly.entity_id
_entity_poly.type
_entity_poly.pdbx_seq_one_letter_code
_entity_poly.pdbx_strand_id
1 'polypeptide(L)' 'MTTKEQLFDRQRHVANAVASQRLEGLKVDPTTLADLQRYSDGLLDIENVLARLKDRIASGKV' A
#
# COMPACT_ATOMS: atom_id res chain seq x y z
N MET A 1 -3.02 15.11 11.81
CA MET A 1 -3.82 13.95 12.26
C MET A 1 -4.78 13.60 11.13
N THR A 2 -4.76 12.37 10.63
CA THR A 2 -5.64 11.92 9.53
C THR A 2 -7.07 11.80 10.04
N THR A 3 -8.04 12.40 9.34
CA THR A 3 -9.44 12.32 9.74
C THR A 3 -10.03 10.94 9.42
N LYS A 4 -11.17 10.60 10.04
CA LYS A 4 -11.88 9.35 9.73
C LYS A 4 -12.30 9.25 8.26
N GLU A 5 -12.70 10.37 7.67
CA GLU A 5 -13.06 10.46 6.24
C GLU A 5 -11.84 10.18 5.35
N GLN A 6 -10.70 10.80 5.67
CA GLN A 6 -9.45 10.54 4.95
C GLN A 6 -9.01 9.07 5.08
N LEU A 7 -9.18 8.44 6.24
CA LEU A 7 -8.88 7.01 6.42
C LEU A 7 -9.80 6.13 5.58
N PHE A 8 -11.10 6.42 5.56
CA PHE A 8 -12.08 5.71 4.73
C PHE A 8 -11.73 5.81 3.24
N ASP A 9 -11.39 7.01 2.77
CA ASP A 9 -10.95 7.22 1.39
C ASP A 9 -9.67 6.43 1.10
N ARG A 10 -8.67 6.46 1.98
CA ARG A 10 -7.45 5.66 1.79
C ARG A 10 -7.74 4.16 1.69
N GLN A 11 -8.59 3.62 2.55
CA GLN A 11 -8.99 2.21 2.52
C GLN A 11 -9.65 1.84 1.18
N ARG A 12 -10.59 2.67 0.72
CA ARG A 12 -11.26 2.49 -0.58
C ARG A 12 -10.26 2.56 -1.75
N HIS A 13 -9.34 3.52 -1.72
CA HIS A 13 -8.33 3.68 -2.78
C HIS A 13 -7.37 2.49 -2.85
N VAL A 14 -6.88 2.00 -1.70
CA VAL A 14 -6.03 0.81 -1.62
C VAL A 14 -6.78 -0.43 -2.14
N ALA A 15 -8.03 -0.63 -1.71
CA ALA A 15 -8.84 -1.76 -2.16
C ALA A 15 -9.01 -1.77 -3.70
N ASN A 16 -9.33 -0.60 -4.28
CA ASN A 16 -9.46 -0.46 -5.73
C ASN A 16 -8.14 -0.71 -6.48
N ALA A 17 -7.03 -0.16 -5.99
CA ALA A 17 -5.72 -0.35 -6.60
C ALA A 17 -5.29 -1.83 -6.57
N VAL A 18 -5.54 -2.55 -5.48
CA VAL A 18 -5.24 -3.98 -5.39
C VAL A 18 -6.16 -4.80 -6.30
N ALA A 19 -7.45 -4.45 -6.36
CA ALA A 19 -8.41 -5.11 -7.24
C ALA A 19 -8.01 -4.95 -8.72
N SER A 20 -7.56 -3.77 -9.13
CA SER A 20 -7.12 -3.53 -10.52
C SER A 20 -5.94 -4.44 -10.88
N GLN A 21 -4.94 -4.62 -10.00
CA GLN A 21 -3.83 -5.54 -10.28
C GLN A 21 -4.32 -6.99 -10.43
N ARG A 22 -5.27 -7.42 -9.60
CA ARG A 22 -5.83 -8.78 -9.67
C ARG A 22 -6.62 -9.03 -10.94
N LEU A 23 -7.32 -8.02 -11.46
CA LEU A 23 -8.04 -8.11 -12.73
C LEU A 23 -7.08 -8.36 -13.91
N GLU A 24 -5.86 -7.84 -13.82
CA GLU A 24 -4.77 -8.11 -14.79
C GLU A 24 -4.05 -9.45 -14.53
N GLY A 25 -4.54 -10.28 -13.60
CA GLY A 25 -3.91 -11.54 -13.23
C GLY A 25 -2.61 -11.38 -12.41
N LEU A 26 -2.31 -10.17 -11.93
CA LEU A 26 -1.10 -9.89 -11.16
C LEU A 26 -1.32 -10.15 -9.67
N LYS A 27 -0.30 -10.72 -9.04
CA LYS A 27 -0.23 -10.84 -7.58
C LYS A 27 0.62 -9.71 -7.02
N VAL A 28 0.03 -8.92 -6.13
CA VAL A 28 0.77 -7.89 -5.39
C VAL A 28 1.63 -8.57 -4.32
N ASP A 29 2.88 -8.13 -4.19
CA ASP A 29 3.79 -8.58 -3.15
C ASP A 29 3.16 -8.45 -1.74
N PRO A 30 3.22 -9.50 -0.89
CA PRO A 30 2.65 -9.46 0.45
C PRO A 30 3.17 -8.32 1.34
N THR A 31 4.44 -7.95 1.21
CA THR A 31 5.03 -6.89 2.04
C THR A 31 4.48 -5.52 1.64
N THR A 32 4.33 -5.27 0.33
CA THR A 32 3.68 -4.08 -0.22
C THR A 32 2.21 -4.00 0.22
N LEU A 33 1.47 -5.13 0.23
CA LEU A 33 0.11 -5.15 0.76
C LEU A 33 0.05 -4.75 2.25
N ALA A 34 0.97 -5.25 3.07
CA ALA A 34 1.03 -4.91 4.49
C ALA A 34 1.34 -3.42 4.74
N ASP A 35 2.26 -2.83 3.96
CA ASP A 35 2.57 -1.41 4.07
C ASP A 35 1.40 -0.53 3.55
N LEU A 36 0.72 -0.92 2.48
CA LEU A 36 -0.49 -0.23 2.00
C LEU A 36 -1.64 -0.30 3.02
N GLN A 37 -1.80 -1.41 3.73
CA GLN A 37 -2.78 -1.54 4.81
C GLN A 37 -2.45 -0.57 5.96
N ARG A 38 -1.18 -0.51 6.39
CA ARG A 38 -0.74 0.48 7.40
C ARG A 38 -0.98 1.91 6.95
N TYR A 39 -0.81 2.20 5.66
CA TYR A 39 -1.13 3.51 5.09
C TYR A 39 -2.62 3.85 5.19
N SER A 40 -3.49 2.90 4.84
CA SER A 40 -4.94 3.09 4.95
C SER A 40 -5.44 3.13 6.39
N ASP A 41 -4.71 2.54 7.33
CA ASP A 41 -4.99 2.62 8.77
C ASP A 41 -4.41 3.88 9.43
N GLY A 42 -3.67 4.71 8.67
CA GLY A 42 -3.06 5.94 9.17
C GLY A 42 -1.81 5.71 10.03
N LEU A 43 -1.23 4.51 9.98
CA LEU A 43 -0.04 4.10 10.71
C LEU A 43 1.25 4.30 9.92
N LEU A 44 1.14 4.60 8.61
CA LEU A 44 2.25 4.83 7.71
C LEU A 44 1.87 5.89 6.67
N ASP A 45 2.81 6.73 6.27
CA ASP A 45 2.60 7.67 5.16
C ASP A 45 2.99 7.02 3.82
N ILE A 46 2.39 7.50 2.72
CA ILE A 46 2.59 6.89 1.40
C ILE A 46 4.05 7.02 0.91
N GLU A 47 4.73 8.08 1.31
CA GLU A 47 6.16 8.31 1.07
C GLU A 47 7.01 7.22 1.73
N ASN A 48 6.62 6.78 2.94
CA ASN A 48 7.29 5.71 3.66
C ASN A 48 6.99 4.33 3.06
N VAL A 49 5.79 4.10 2.53
CA VAL A 49 5.48 2.89 1.73
C VAL A 49 6.42 2.79 0.54
N LEU A 50 6.57 3.89 -0.22
CA LEU A 50 7.43 3.96 -1.39
C LEU A 50 8.91 3.78 -1.04
N ALA A 51 9.38 4.40 0.05
CA ALA A 51 10.76 4.25 0.51
C ALA A 51 11.09 2.77 0.84
N ARG A 52 10.22 2.11 1.62
CA ARG A 52 10.38 0.69 1.98
C ARG A 52 10.40 -0.23 0.77
N LEU A 53 9.54 0.03 -0.23
CA LEU A 53 9.54 -0.73 -1.48
C LEU A 53 10.87 -0.55 -2.23
N LYS A 54 11.36 0.68 -2.37
CA LYS A 54 12.64 0.98 -3.04
C LYS A 54 13.82 0.31 -2.34
N ASP A 55 13.87 0.35 -1.01
CA ASP A 55 14.93 -0.30 -0.23
C ASP A 55 14.93 -1.81 -0.42
N ARG A 56 13.74 -2.44 -0.44
CA ARG A 56 13.60 -3.87 -0.73
C ARG A 56 14.10 -4.23 -2.11
N ILE A 57 13.73 -3.45 -3.13
CA ILE A 57 14.23 -3.62 -4.50
C ILE A 57 15.75 -3.51 -4.54
N ALA A 58 16.32 -2.47 -3.94
CA ALA A 58 17.77 -2.26 -3.87
C ALA A 58 18.50 -3.41 -3.15
N SER A 59 17.84 -4.05 -2.18
CA SER A 59 18.36 -5.20 -1.44
C SER A 59 18.07 -6.57 -2.08
N GLY A 60 17.41 -6.62 -3.24
CA GLY A 60 17.04 -7.87 -3.93
C GLY A 60 15.96 -8.69 -3.23
N LYS A 61 15.11 -8.07 -2.40
CA LYS A 61 14.04 -8.71 -1.60
C LYS A 61 12.64 -8.42 -2.16
N VAL A 62 12.47 -8.63 -3.46
CA VAL A 62 11.21 -8.47 -4.20
C VAL A 62 10.76 -9.78 -4.81
#